data_AF-A0AAV0QZS5-F1
#
_entry.id   AF-A0AAV0QZS5-F1
#
_cell.length_a   1.000
_cell.length_b   1.000
_cell.length_c   1.000
_cell.angle_alpha   90.00
_cell.angle_beta   90.00
_cell.angle_gamma   90.00
#
_symmetry.space_group_name_H-M   'P 1'
#
loop_
_entity.id
_entity.type
_entity.pdbx_description
1 polymer ?
#
loop_
_entity_poly.entity_id
_entity_poly.type
_entity_poly.pdbx_seq_one_letter_code
_entity_poly.pdbx_strand_id
1 'polypeptide(L)'
;EDLKDILSLYEASHLAYEGEDILDKAKTHTTKYLKNILLEMDSSDNYEFMKELIRHSLEIPLHRRMVMLEARWYIESCKKKEGTNMTLLELAKLEFNMAQSVLQQDLKSVSWWWNNLGLAKELSFSRDRLVECFFVAVSLMYEPQFSSYRQGLTKVASFITTIDDIYDIYGTMSELELFTDAVERWDIDVVQSLPNYMKICFLALYNTINEMAYGFLRKHEHNIIPNLAKLEEIARGGTVNSISCYMNDNGVNEEQARQHIKVLIDGAWKKMNQELFFITKDTIGSNAFMKSFLQSTINLARMAHCIYHRGDSHSSPDPKSKKEVLTLIVEPITD
;
A
#
# COMPACT_ATOMS: atom_id res chain seq x y z
N GLU A 1 8.00 -2.85 35.59
CA GLU A 1 6.86 -2.25 34.86
C GLU A 1 6.10 -3.38 34.17
N ASP A 2 4.77 -3.26 33.98
CA ASP A 2 4.05 -4.23 33.17
C ASP A 2 4.53 -4.08 31.72
N LEU A 3 5.10 -5.15 31.18
CA LEU A 3 5.61 -5.20 29.82
C LEU A 3 4.54 -4.84 28.78
N LYS A 4 3.27 -5.14 29.08
CA LYS A 4 2.12 -4.77 28.25
C LYS A 4 1.96 -3.26 28.18
N ASP A 5 2.08 -2.57 29.32
CA ASP A 5 1.95 -1.11 29.40
C ASP A 5 3.06 -0.42 28.60
N ILE A 6 4.29 -0.92 28.70
CA ILE A 6 5.43 -0.39 27.93
C ILE A 6 5.25 -0.59 26.44
N LEU A 7 4.72 -1.74 26.03
CA LEU A 7 4.41 -2.01 24.63
C LEU A 7 3.27 -1.12 24.13
N SER A 8 2.22 -0.91 24.93
CA SER A 8 1.14 0.02 24.61
C SER A 8 1.64 1.46 24.49
N LEU A 9 2.56 1.89 25.36
CA LEU A 9 3.19 3.21 25.26
C LEU A 9 4.06 3.33 24.01
N TYR A 10 4.81 2.28 23.65
CA TYR A 10 5.54 2.22 22.38
C TYR A 10 4.59 2.41 21.19
N GLU A 11 3.50 1.66 21.12
CA GLU A 11 2.54 1.76 20.01
C GLU A 11 1.88 3.15 19.95
N ALA A 12 1.43 3.66 21.10
CA ALA A 12 0.80 4.98 21.19
C ALA A 12 1.75 6.11 20.78
N SER A 13 3.06 5.97 21.01
CA SER A 13 4.04 6.98 20.64
C SER A 13 4.16 7.21 19.12
N HIS A 14 3.71 6.27 18.29
CA HIS A 14 3.68 6.44 16.82
C HIS A 14 2.50 7.27 16.32
N LEU A 15 1.56 7.65 17.20
CA LEU A 15 0.48 8.59 16.92
C LEU A 15 0.90 10.05 17.08
N ALA A 16 2.15 10.31 17.50
CA ALA A 16 2.64 11.66 17.73
C ALA A 16 2.52 12.55 16.49
N TYR A 17 2.29 13.85 16.72
CA TYR A 17 2.43 14.90 15.70
C TYR A 17 3.46 15.98 16.11
N GLU A 18 3.63 17.01 15.28
CA GLU A 18 4.63 18.06 15.53
C GLU A 18 4.37 18.82 16.84
N GLY A 19 5.40 18.97 17.67
CA GLY A 19 5.33 19.62 19.00
C GLY A 19 5.15 18.67 20.18
N GLU A 20 4.90 17.37 19.95
CA GLU A 20 4.74 16.37 21.02
C GLU A 20 6.06 15.66 21.41
N ASP A 21 7.06 16.44 21.82
CA ASP A 21 8.41 15.93 22.18
C ASP A 21 8.40 14.81 23.23
N ILE A 22 7.37 14.78 24.08
CA ILE A 22 7.20 13.76 25.11
C ILE A 22 6.99 12.37 24.48
N LEU A 23 6.26 12.28 23.37
CA LEU A 23 6.01 11.02 22.68
C LEU A 23 7.24 10.55 21.90
N ASP A 24 8.07 11.46 21.39
CA ASP A 24 9.37 11.07 20.81
C ASP A 24 10.33 10.48 21.84
N LYS A 25 10.37 11.10 23.04
CA LYS A 25 11.15 10.58 24.17
C LYS A 25 10.62 9.23 24.61
N ALA A 26 9.29 9.08 24.71
CA ALA A 26 8.65 7.81 25.02
C ALA A 26 9.01 6.74 23.97
N LYS A 27 8.84 7.03 22.68
CA LYS A 27 9.21 6.14 21.56
C LYS A 27 10.64 5.64 21.70
N THR A 28 11.58 6.56 21.95
CA THR A 28 13.01 6.25 22.06
C THR A 28 13.30 5.36 23.29
N HIS A 29 12.73 5.71 24.43
CA HIS A 29 12.91 4.98 25.68
C HIS A 29 12.31 3.57 25.62
N THR A 30 11.05 3.45 25.20
CA THR A 30 10.36 2.16 25.10
C THR A 30 10.99 1.27 24.04
N THR A 31 11.41 1.81 22.88
CA THR A 31 12.15 1.04 21.86
C THR A 31 13.42 0.41 22.44
N LYS A 32 14.21 1.17 23.20
CA LYS A 32 15.44 0.67 23.82
C LYS A 32 15.12 -0.41 24.87
N TYR A 33 14.14 -0.15 25.72
CA TYR A 33 13.71 -1.10 26.75
C TYR A 33 13.23 -2.42 26.14
N LEU A 34 12.33 -2.37 25.15
CA LEU A 34 11.78 -3.56 24.49
C LEU A 34 12.85 -4.38 23.77
N LYS A 35 13.83 -3.73 23.13
CA LYS A 35 14.98 -4.43 22.51
C LYS A 35 15.85 -5.13 23.55
N ASN A 36 16.13 -4.51 24.68
CA ASN A 36 16.92 -5.13 25.75
C ASN A 36 16.18 -6.32 26.35
N ILE A 37 14.88 -6.18 26.61
CA ILE A 37 14.04 -7.27 27.12
C ILE A 37 14.05 -8.47 26.17
N LEU A 38 14.00 -8.26 24.85
CA LEU A 38 14.10 -9.36 23.88
C LEU A 38 15.44 -10.12 23.94
N LEU A 39 16.53 -9.46 24.38
CA LEU A 39 17.85 -10.08 24.56
C LEU A 39 17.95 -10.83 25.90
N GLU A 40 17.28 -10.34 26.94
CA GLU A 40 17.35 -10.88 28.30
C GLU A 40 16.36 -12.02 28.56
N MET A 41 15.24 -12.09 27.84
CA MET A 41 14.24 -13.13 28.06
C MET A 41 14.69 -14.50 27.56
N ASP A 42 14.96 -15.42 28.49
CA ASP A 42 15.18 -16.85 28.23
C ASP A 42 14.01 -17.51 27.49
N SER A 43 14.29 -18.56 26.73
CA SER A 43 13.35 -19.33 25.89
C SER A 43 12.27 -20.13 26.64
N SER A 44 11.86 -19.68 27.84
CA SER A 44 10.74 -20.30 28.56
C SER A 44 9.40 -20.00 27.86
N ASP A 45 8.57 -21.02 27.68
CA ASP A 45 7.31 -20.96 26.91
C ASP A 45 6.29 -19.91 27.42
N ASN A 46 6.33 -19.57 28.72
CA ASN A 46 5.32 -18.70 29.35
C ASN A 46 5.25 -17.26 28.80
N TYR A 47 6.27 -16.80 28.05
CA TYR A 47 6.31 -15.44 27.48
C TYR A 47 6.35 -15.43 25.94
N GLU A 48 6.18 -16.58 25.28
CA GLU A 48 6.43 -16.66 23.83
C GLU A 48 5.52 -15.74 23.01
N PHE A 49 4.23 -15.69 23.35
CA PHE A 49 3.29 -14.75 22.71
C PHE A 49 3.72 -13.28 22.90
N MET A 50 4.17 -12.91 24.10
CA MET A 50 4.64 -11.54 24.35
C MET A 50 5.91 -11.21 23.57
N LYS A 51 6.84 -12.16 23.43
CA LYS A 51 8.05 -11.96 22.60
C LYS A 51 7.70 -11.78 21.13
N GLU A 52 6.80 -12.62 20.62
CA GLU A 52 6.31 -12.52 19.24
C GLU A 52 5.66 -11.16 19.00
N LEU A 53 4.80 -10.70 19.92
CA LEU A 53 4.15 -9.40 19.85
C LEU A 53 5.16 -8.24 19.90
N ILE A 54 6.17 -8.28 20.77
CA ILE A 54 7.21 -7.24 20.83
C ILE A 54 8.04 -7.21 19.53
N ARG A 55 8.45 -8.38 19.01
CA ARG A 55 9.18 -8.46 17.73
C ARG A 55 8.34 -7.89 16.58
N HIS A 56 7.07 -8.24 16.55
CA HIS A 56 6.12 -7.77 15.54
C HIS A 56 5.96 -6.25 15.59
N SER A 57 5.69 -5.68 16.77
CA SER A 57 5.59 -4.24 16.99
C SER A 57 6.88 -3.46 16.68
N LEU A 58 8.04 -4.02 17.01
CA LEU A 58 9.34 -3.39 16.72
C LEU A 58 9.74 -3.46 15.23
N GLU A 59 9.21 -4.43 14.47
CA GLU A 59 9.42 -4.50 13.02
C GLU A 59 8.66 -3.37 12.32
N ILE A 60 7.34 -3.33 12.51
CA ILE A 60 6.48 -2.25 12.03
C ILE A 60 5.44 -1.98 13.11
N PRO A 61 5.36 -0.75 13.64
CA PRO A 61 4.39 -0.40 14.66
C PRO A 61 2.97 -0.48 14.10
N LEU A 62 2.01 -0.80 14.96
CA LEU A 62 0.60 -1.02 14.64
C LEU A 62 0.03 0.12 13.78
N HIS A 63 0.30 1.37 14.15
CA HIS A 63 -0.23 2.54 13.42
C HIS A 63 0.26 2.64 11.97
N ARG A 64 1.43 2.06 11.65
CA ARG A 64 2.04 2.10 10.31
C ARG A 64 1.85 0.80 9.54
N ARG A 65 1.15 -0.19 10.10
CA ARG A 65 0.97 -1.51 9.50
C ARG A 65 -0.30 -1.58 8.67
N MET A 66 -0.28 -2.37 7.60
CA MET A 66 -1.46 -2.69 6.82
C MET A 66 -2.51 -3.42 7.67
N VAL A 67 -3.73 -2.88 7.67
CA VAL A 67 -4.83 -3.31 8.58
C VAL A 67 -5.18 -4.79 8.42
N MET A 68 -5.34 -5.27 7.18
CA MET A 68 -5.70 -6.67 6.92
C MET A 68 -4.60 -7.67 7.27
N LEU A 69 -3.33 -7.31 7.03
CA LEU A 69 -2.19 -8.16 7.43
C LEU A 69 -2.10 -8.23 8.95
N GLU A 70 -2.33 -7.11 9.64
CA GLU A 70 -2.40 -7.09 11.09
C GLU A 70 -3.55 -7.94 11.62
N ALA A 71 -4.76 -7.77 11.08
CA ALA A 71 -5.92 -8.55 11.49
C ALA A 71 -5.65 -10.05 11.33
N ARG A 72 -5.09 -10.47 10.18
CA ARG A 72 -4.71 -11.86 9.93
C ARG A 72 -3.72 -12.37 10.97
N TRP A 73 -2.62 -11.66 11.17
CA TRP A 73 -1.57 -12.03 12.13
C TRP A 73 -2.12 -12.13 13.56
N TYR A 74 -2.96 -11.16 13.96
CA TYR A 74 -3.52 -11.11 15.30
C TYR A 74 -4.52 -12.24 15.54
N ILE A 75 -5.37 -12.58 14.57
CA ILE A 75 -6.30 -13.72 14.66
C ILE A 75 -5.53 -15.03 14.86
N GLU A 76 -4.47 -15.26 14.08
CA GLU A 76 -3.65 -16.46 14.19
C GLU A 76 -2.89 -16.52 15.53
N SER A 77 -2.40 -15.37 15.99
CA SER A 77 -1.63 -15.26 17.24
C SER A 77 -2.51 -15.35 18.50
N CYS A 78 -3.79 -14.96 18.42
CA CYS A 78 -4.74 -15.06 19.55
C CYS A 78 -4.91 -16.49 20.08
N LYS A 79 -4.74 -17.52 19.23
CA LYS A 79 -4.78 -18.93 19.68
C LYS A 79 -3.72 -19.24 20.74
N LYS A 80 -2.61 -18.50 20.75
CA LYS A 80 -1.48 -18.68 21.68
C LYS A 80 -1.65 -17.87 22.98
N LYS A 81 -2.63 -16.95 23.02
CA LYS A 81 -2.83 -16.03 24.14
C LYS A 81 -3.75 -16.66 25.19
N GLU A 82 -3.30 -16.70 26.44
CA GLU A 82 -4.11 -17.15 27.57
C GLU A 82 -5.27 -16.16 27.82
N GLY A 83 -6.47 -16.69 28.10
CA GLY A 83 -7.68 -15.89 28.32
C GLY A 83 -8.33 -15.34 27.05
N THR A 84 -8.00 -15.87 25.87
CA THR A 84 -8.66 -15.50 24.62
C THR A 84 -10.16 -15.82 24.65
N ASN A 85 -10.98 -14.83 24.29
CA ASN A 85 -12.40 -15.02 24.09
C ASN A 85 -12.65 -15.77 22.78
N MET A 86 -13.04 -17.04 22.89
CA MET A 86 -13.22 -17.92 21.73
C MET A 86 -14.34 -17.46 20.79
N THR A 87 -15.41 -16.86 21.32
CA THR A 87 -16.50 -16.32 20.50
C THR A 87 -16.05 -15.16 19.63
N LEU A 88 -15.24 -14.24 20.18
CA LEU A 88 -14.68 -13.14 19.39
C LEU A 88 -13.68 -13.65 18.34
N LEU A 89 -12.90 -14.69 18.68
CA LEU A 89 -11.97 -15.31 17.73
C LEU A 89 -12.70 -15.97 16.56
N GLU A 90 -13.77 -16.72 16.83
CA GLU A 90 -14.61 -17.34 15.80
C GLU A 90 -15.27 -16.29 14.90
N LEU A 91 -15.79 -15.21 15.48
CA LEU A 91 -16.36 -14.10 14.72
C LEU A 91 -15.31 -13.45 13.80
N ALA A 92 -14.11 -13.15 14.34
CA ALA A 92 -13.04 -12.53 13.56
C ALA A 92 -12.57 -13.41 12.40
N LYS A 93 -12.47 -14.73 12.60
CA LYS A 93 -12.18 -15.69 11.52
C LYS A 93 -13.25 -15.67 10.42
N LEU A 94 -14.53 -15.68 10.82
CA LEU A 94 -15.65 -15.67 9.88
C LEU A 94 -15.65 -14.38 9.05
N GLU A 95 -15.54 -13.22 9.70
CA GLU A 95 -15.50 -11.92 9.03
C GLU A 95 -14.31 -11.80 8.06
N PHE A 96 -13.12 -12.26 8.48
CA PHE A 96 -11.94 -12.27 7.63
C PHE A 96 -12.16 -13.14 6.37
N ASN A 97 -12.64 -14.37 6.55
CA ASN A 97 -12.87 -15.30 5.44
C ASN A 97 -13.98 -14.81 4.50
N MET A 98 -15.03 -14.16 5.02
CA MET A 98 -16.06 -13.51 4.20
C MET A 98 -15.49 -12.37 3.35
N ALA A 99 -14.68 -11.48 3.95
CA ALA A 99 -14.01 -10.42 3.22
C ALA A 99 -13.06 -10.99 2.15
N GLN A 100 -12.24 -11.98 2.51
CA GLN A 100 -11.32 -12.66 1.59
C GLN A 100 -12.05 -13.27 0.39
N SER A 101 -13.24 -13.87 0.58
CA SER A 101 -14.03 -14.41 -0.53
C SER A 101 -14.41 -13.35 -1.57
N VAL A 102 -14.74 -12.13 -1.12
CA VAL A 102 -15.02 -11.00 -2.03
C VAL A 102 -13.74 -10.58 -2.76
N LEU A 103 -12.59 -10.53 -2.07
CA LEU A 103 -11.31 -10.22 -2.70
C LEU A 103 -10.95 -11.24 -3.79
N GLN A 104 -11.25 -12.53 -3.59
CA GLN A 104 -11.03 -13.57 -4.59
C GLN A 104 -11.92 -13.39 -5.83
N GLN A 105 -13.16 -12.91 -5.65
CA GLN A 105 -14.04 -12.59 -6.78
C GLN A 105 -13.54 -11.36 -7.55
N ASP A 106 -13.06 -10.35 -6.83
CA ASP A 106 -12.44 -9.17 -7.44
C ASP A 106 -11.19 -9.57 -8.24
N LEU A 107 -10.30 -10.39 -7.66
CA LEU A 107 -9.09 -10.88 -8.32
C LEU A 107 -9.41 -11.66 -9.60
N LYS A 108 -10.43 -12.55 -9.57
CA LYS A 108 -10.89 -13.26 -10.77
C LYS A 108 -11.36 -12.30 -11.86
N SER A 109 -12.09 -11.25 -11.48
CA SER A 109 -12.63 -10.26 -12.42
C SER A 109 -11.51 -9.45 -13.09
N VAL A 110 -10.54 -8.95 -12.32
CA VAL A 110 -9.39 -8.22 -12.87
C VAL A 110 -8.44 -9.13 -13.65
N SER A 111 -8.30 -10.40 -13.25
CA SER A 111 -7.52 -11.40 -13.99
C SER A 111 -8.13 -11.70 -15.36
N TRP A 112 -9.45 -11.84 -15.43
CA TRP A 112 -10.15 -12.00 -16.70
C TRP A 112 -9.97 -10.76 -17.60
N TRP A 113 -10.11 -9.56 -17.04
CA TRP A 113 -9.87 -8.30 -17.77
C TRP A 113 -8.44 -8.22 -18.32
N TRP A 114 -7.42 -8.45 -17.49
CA TRP A 114 -6.01 -8.35 -17.88
C TRP A 114 -5.64 -9.35 -18.98
N ASN A 115 -6.11 -10.59 -18.85
CA ASN A 115 -5.88 -11.63 -19.86
C ASN A 115 -6.54 -11.30 -21.20
N ASN A 116 -7.75 -10.71 -21.19
CA ASN A 116 -8.44 -10.30 -22.41
C ASN A 116 -7.85 -9.04 -23.04
N LEU A 117 -7.29 -8.15 -22.23
CA LEU A 117 -6.58 -6.98 -22.72
C LEU A 117 -5.34 -7.40 -23.53
N GLY A 118 -4.72 -8.53 -23.16
CA GLY A 118 -3.59 -9.12 -23.91
C GLY A 118 -2.28 -8.36 -23.78
N LEU A 119 -2.25 -7.27 -22.98
CA LEU A 119 -1.15 -6.32 -22.93
C LEU A 119 0.17 -6.95 -22.47
N ALA A 120 0.12 -7.89 -21.52
CA ALA A 120 1.31 -8.62 -21.06
C ALA A 120 2.01 -9.43 -22.18
N LYS A 121 1.27 -9.85 -23.21
CA LYS A 121 1.85 -10.56 -24.37
C LYS A 121 2.41 -9.58 -25.40
N GLU A 122 1.68 -8.50 -25.68
CA GLU A 122 2.07 -7.47 -26.64
C GLU A 122 3.27 -6.65 -26.15
N LEU A 123 3.37 -6.43 -24.84
CA LEU A 123 4.43 -5.66 -24.17
C LEU A 123 5.28 -6.58 -23.28
N SER A 124 5.91 -7.58 -23.89
CA SER A 124 6.69 -8.60 -23.17
C SER A 124 7.92 -8.07 -22.42
N PHE A 125 8.32 -6.82 -22.68
CA PHE A 125 9.35 -6.12 -21.90
C PHE A 125 8.84 -5.62 -20.54
N SER A 126 7.52 -5.41 -20.41
CA SER A 126 6.91 -4.92 -19.18
C SER A 126 6.64 -6.07 -18.21
N ARG A 127 6.78 -5.78 -16.92
CA ARG A 127 6.57 -6.72 -15.82
C ARG A 127 5.07 -7.03 -15.69
N ASP A 128 4.71 -8.31 -15.74
CA ASP A 128 3.34 -8.75 -15.42
C ASP A 128 3.15 -8.82 -13.90
N ARG A 129 2.52 -7.77 -13.34
CA ARG A 129 2.36 -7.55 -11.90
C ARG A 129 0.90 -7.39 -11.47
N LEU A 130 -0.02 -8.04 -12.16
CA LEU A 130 -1.46 -7.88 -11.88
C LEU A 130 -1.81 -8.20 -10.41
N VAL A 131 -1.23 -9.26 -9.84
CA VAL A 131 -1.54 -9.70 -8.47
C VAL A 131 -0.99 -8.70 -7.45
N GLU A 132 0.21 -8.16 -7.68
CA GLU A 132 0.83 -7.13 -6.86
C GLU A 132 0.05 -5.80 -6.96
N CYS A 133 -0.38 -5.42 -8.17
CA CYS A 133 -1.30 -4.29 -8.39
C CYS A 133 -2.62 -4.45 -7.65
N PHE A 134 -3.19 -5.67 -7.66
CA PHE A 134 -4.41 -5.98 -6.93
C PHE A 134 -4.18 -5.92 -5.41
N PHE A 135 -3.04 -6.41 -4.93
CA PHE A 135 -2.66 -6.35 -3.52
C PHE A 135 -2.54 -4.90 -3.03
N VAL A 136 -1.97 -4.00 -3.84
CA VAL A 136 -1.98 -2.54 -3.58
C VAL A 136 -3.42 -2.04 -3.44
N ALA A 137 -4.32 -2.40 -4.35
CA ALA A 137 -5.71 -1.95 -4.27
C ALA A 137 -6.43 -2.44 -2.99
N VAL A 138 -6.20 -3.69 -2.61
CA VAL A 138 -6.73 -4.28 -1.37
C VAL A 138 -6.20 -3.57 -0.13
N SER A 139 -4.92 -3.20 -0.12
CA SER A 139 -4.28 -2.54 1.03
C SER A 139 -4.91 -1.17 1.36
N LEU A 140 -5.43 -0.48 0.34
CA LEU A 140 -6.07 0.83 0.50
C LEU A 140 -7.51 0.71 1.00
N MET A 141 -8.29 -0.21 0.42
CA MET A 141 -9.71 -0.43 0.75
C MET A 141 -10.08 -1.91 0.63
N TYR A 142 -10.02 -2.64 1.75
CA TYR A 142 -10.29 -4.09 1.78
C TYR A 142 -11.75 -4.42 2.03
N GLU A 143 -12.55 -3.46 2.50
CA GLU A 143 -13.91 -3.71 2.96
C GLU A 143 -14.81 -4.16 1.79
N PRO A 144 -15.69 -5.16 1.98
CA PRO A 144 -16.45 -5.79 0.89
C PRO A 144 -17.14 -4.82 -0.08
N GLN A 145 -17.71 -3.72 0.44
CA GLN A 145 -18.43 -2.70 -0.35
C GLN A 145 -17.58 -1.96 -1.39
N PHE A 146 -16.25 -1.99 -1.27
CA PHE A 146 -15.32 -1.29 -2.17
C PHE A 146 -14.79 -2.15 -3.33
N SER A 147 -15.50 -3.23 -3.69
CA SER A 147 -15.15 -4.11 -4.81
C SER A 147 -14.89 -3.35 -6.13
N SER A 148 -15.81 -2.47 -6.54
CA SER A 148 -15.63 -1.68 -7.77
C SER A 148 -14.41 -0.76 -7.73
N TYR A 149 -14.11 -0.18 -6.57
CA TYR A 149 -12.92 0.64 -6.36
C TYR A 149 -11.65 -0.21 -6.50
N ARG A 150 -11.58 -1.37 -5.83
CA ARG A 150 -10.42 -2.26 -5.92
C ARG A 150 -10.16 -2.70 -7.37
N GLN A 151 -11.21 -3.08 -8.09
CA GLN A 151 -11.08 -3.47 -9.49
C GLN A 151 -10.56 -2.31 -10.34
N GLY A 152 -11.15 -1.10 -10.21
CA GLY A 152 -10.71 0.08 -10.93
C GLY A 152 -9.27 0.49 -10.62
N LEU A 153 -8.91 0.52 -9.33
CA LEU A 153 -7.56 0.85 -8.88
C LEU A 153 -6.52 -0.18 -9.34
N THR A 154 -6.88 -1.46 -9.38
CA THR A 154 -6.00 -2.51 -9.94
C THR A 154 -5.70 -2.24 -11.41
N LYS A 155 -6.72 -1.93 -12.21
CA LYS A 155 -6.55 -1.59 -13.63
C LYS A 155 -5.60 -0.39 -13.80
N VAL A 156 -5.82 0.66 -13.02
CA VAL A 156 -4.97 1.86 -12.99
C VAL A 156 -3.53 1.49 -12.61
N ALA A 157 -3.32 0.75 -11.52
CA ALA A 157 -1.99 0.36 -11.04
C ALA A 157 -1.24 -0.53 -12.06
N SER A 158 -1.95 -1.40 -12.78
CA SER A 158 -1.39 -2.17 -13.88
C SER A 158 -0.89 -1.27 -15.01
N PHE A 159 -1.67 -0.27 -15.43
CA PHE A 159 -1.21 0.71 -16.42
C PHE A 159 -0.05 1.56 -15.92
N ILE A 160 -0.07 2.00 -14.66
CA ILE A 160 1.05 2.74 -14.06
C ILE A 160 2.33 1.91 -14.16
N THR A 161 2.29 0.62 -13.78
CA THR A 161 3.45 -0.28 -13.86
C THR A 161 3.93 -0.47 -15.30
N THR A 162 3.02 -0.64 -16.25
CA THR A 162 3.38 -0.82 -17.66
C THR A 162 3.96 0.45 -18.29
N ILE A 163 3.42 1.61 -17.95
CA ILE A 163 3.91 2.90 -18.43
C ILE A 163 5.27 3.21 -17.80
N ASP A 164 5.46 2.95 -16.50
CA ASP A 164 6.76 3.04 -15.81
C ASP A 164 7.84 2.24 -16.56
N ASP A 165 7.55 0.99 -16.97
CA ASP A 165 8.47 0.19 -17.79
C ASP A 165 8.75 0.79 -19.17
N ILE A 166 7.76 1.45 -19.77
CA ILE A 166 7.96 2.17 -21.04
C ILE A 166 8.91 3.35 -20.83
N TYR A 167 8.76 4.15 -19.78
CA TYR A 167 9.60 5.33 -19.54
C TYR A 167 11.02 4.97 -19.07
N ASP A 168 11.17 3.98 -18.19
CA ASP A 168 12.45 3.69 -17.54
C ASP A 168 13.30 2.64 -18.27
N ILE A 169 12.68 1.72 -19.02
CA ILE A 169 13.38 0.55 -19.59
C ILE A 169 13.40 0.59 -21.12
N TYR A 170 12.28 0.87 -21.76
CA TYR A 170 12.10 0.53 -23.18
C TYR A 170 12.10 1.74 -24.13
N GLY A 171 11.38 2.80 -23.79
CA GLY A 171 11.15 3.94 -24.68
C GLY A 171 12.38 4.82 -24.84
N THR A 172 12.59 5.32 -26.06
CA THR A 172 13.60 6.34 -26.32
C THR A 172 13.06 7.74 -25.97
N MET A 173 13.93 8.69 -25.62
CA MET A 173 13.51 10.05 -25.24
C MET A 173 12.53 10.68 -26.26
N SER A 174 12.80 10.56 -27.57
CA SER A 174 11.93 11.09 -28.62
C SER A 174 10.57 10.38 -28.71
N GLU A 175 10.51 9.07 -28.42
CA GLU A 175 9.24 8.34 -28.38
C GLU A 175 8.44 8.71 -27.12
N LEU A 176 9.13 8.90 -25.98
CA LEU A 176 8.52 9.30 -24.72
C LEU A 176 7.92 10.71 -24.80
N GLU A 177 8.57 11.65 -25.47
CA GLU A 177 8.01 12.99 -25.73
C GLU A 177 6.68 12.90 -26.50
N LEU A 178 6.61 12.05 -27.53
CA LEU A 178 5.38 11.83 -28.29
C LEU A 178 4.31 11.13 -27.45
N PHE A 179 4.69 10.13 -26.65
CA PHE A 179 3.77 9.41 -25.78
C PHE A 179 3.18 10.33 -24.70
N THR A 180 4.03 11.15 -24.07
CA THR A 180 3.62 12.21 -23.14
C THR A 180 2.60 13.15 -23.80
N ASP A 181 2.90 13.71 -24.98
CA ASP A 181 1.98 14.64 -25.65
C ASP A 181 0.64 13.99 -25.97
N ALA A 182 0.64 12.71 -26.37
CA ALA A 182 -0.58 11.96 -26.60
C ALA A 182 -1.44 11.79 -25.34
N VAL A 183 -0.82 11.48 -24.19
CA VAL A 183 -1.53 11.32 -22.91
C VAL A 183 -2.01 12.65 -22.35
N GLU A 184 -1.19 13.70 -22.42
CA GLU A 184 -1.55 15.05 -21.96
C GLU A 184 -2.75 15.62 -22.74
N ARG A 185 -2.77 15.43 -24.06
CA ARG A 185 -3.91 15.84 -24.90
C ARG A 185 -5.12 14.92 -24.74
N TRP A 186 -4.90 13.69 -24.30
CA TRP A 186 -5.91 12.63 -24.23
C TRP A 186 -6.67 12.45 -25.55
N ASP A 187 -5.93 12.55 -26.67
CA ASP A 187 -6.47 12.59 -28.03
C ASP A 187 -6.06 11.33 -28.81
N ILE A 188 -7.01 10.67 -29.46
CA ILE A 188 -6.77 9.45 -30.23
C ILE A 188 -6.11 9.72 -31.59
N ASP A 189 -6.24 10.93 -32.12
CA ASP A 189 -5.73 11.26 -33.45
C ASP A 189 -4.20 11.36 -33.47
N VAL A 190 -3.60 11.83 -32.37
CA VAL A 190 -2.14 11.93 -32.20
C VAL A 190 -1.46 10.56 -32.04
N VAL A 191 -2.21 9.52 -31.64
CA VAL A 191 -1.72 8.13 -31.48
C VAL A 191 -1.14 7.59 -32.77
N GLN A 192 -1.57 8.09 -33.95
CA GLN A 192 -1.04 7.61 -35.23
C GLN A 192 0.47 7.83 -35.40
N SER A 193 1.04 8.81 -34.69
CA SER A 193 2.47 9.12 -34.70
C SER A 193 3.32 8.22 -33.81
N LEU A 194 2.70 7.46 -32.89
CA LEU A 194 3.43 6.64 -31.91
C LEU A 194 3.97 5.34 -32.51
N PRO A 195 5.04 4.76 -31.94
CA PRO A 195 5.43 3.37 -32.19
C PRO A 195 4.30 2.39 -31.87
N ASN A 196 4.25 1.25 -32.55
CA ASN A 196 3.14 0.29 -32.44
C ASN A 196 2.87 -0.17 -30.99
N TYR A 197 3.91 -0.43 -30.19
CA TYR A 197 3.78 -0.86 -28.80
C TYR A 197 3.14 0.24 -27.92
N MET A 198 3.52 1.50 -28.12
CA MET A 198 2.91 2.66 -27.46
C MET A 198 1.46 2.88 -27.90
N LYS A 199 1.14 2.65 -29.18
CA LYS A 199 -0.27 2.70 -29.65
C LYS A 199 -1.13 1.68 -28.92
N ILE A 200 -0.65 0.44 -28.82
CA ILE A 200 -1.35 -0.63 -28.11
C ILE A 200 -1.57 -0.24 -26.64
N CYS A 201 -0.52 0.24 -25.96
CA CYS A 201 -0.61 0.68 -24.57
C CYS A 201 -1.59 1.84 -24.38
N PHE A 202 -1.48 2.89 -25.21
CA PHE A 202 -2.34 4.07 -25.14
C PHE A 202 -3.80 3.72 -25.38
N LEU A 203 -4.11 2.96 -26.43
CA LEU A 203 -5.49 2.60 -26.75
C LEU A 203 -6.09 1.70 -25.66
N ALA A 204 -5.31 0.79 -25.08
CA ALA A 204 -5.72 -0.01 -23.93
C ALA A 204 -6.05 0.87 -22.71
N LEU A 205 -5.18 1.84 -22.39
CA LEU A 205 -5.39 2.81 -21.32
C LEU A 205 -6.64 3.65 -21.57
N TYR A 206 -6.71 4.29 -22.74
CA TYR A 206 -7.80 5.17 -23.15
C TYR A 206 -9.15 4.45 -23.05
N ASN A 207 -9.27 3.26 -23.62
CA ASN A 207 -10.52 2.49 -23.58
C ASN A 207 -10.91 2.13 -22.14
N THR A 208 -9.95 1.69 -21.32
CA THR A 208 -10.22 1.29 -19.94
C THR A 208 -10.67 2.47 -19.09
N ILE A 209 -9.98 3.61 -19.18
CA ILE A 209 -10.32 4.82 -18.41
C ILE A 209 -11.67 5.39 -18.84
N ASN A 210 -11.95 5.43 -20.15
CA ASN A 210 -13.24 5.91 -20.65
C ASN A 210 -14.39 4.97 -20.24
N GLU A 211 -14.19 3.65 -20.25
CA GLU A 211 -15.19 2.68 -19.74
C GLU A 211 -15.50 2.93 -18.25
N MET A 212 -14.45 3.10 -17.43
CA MET A 212 -14.59 3.40 -16.02
C MET A 212 -15.32 4.73 -15.78
N ALA A 213 -14.92 5.78 -16.50
CA ALA A 213 -15.53 7.09 -16.38
C ALA A 213 -16.99 7.08 -16.83
N TYR A 214 -17.33 6.36 -17.90
CA TYR A 214 -18.72 6.18 -18.32
C TYR A 214 -19.55 5.46 -17.26
N GLY A 215 -19.00 4.41 -16.65
CA GLY A 215 -19.66 3.70 -15.54
C GLY A 215 -19.93 4.61 -14.34
N PHE A 216 -19.01 5.52 -14.03
CA PHE A 216 -19.18 6.51 -12.97
C PHE A 216 -20.19 7.60 -13.33
N LEU A 217 -20.07 8.17 -14.54
CA LEU A 217 -20.98 9.18 -15.09
C LEU A 217 -22.43 8.69 -15.08
N ARG A 218 -22.67 7.44 -15.49
CA ARG A 218 -24.02 6.85 -15.50
C ARG A 218 -24.66 6.78 -14.10
N LYS A 219 -23.86 6.64 -13.05
CA LYS A 219 -24.34 6.47 -11.67
C LYS A 219 -24.40 7.78 -10.88
N HIS A 220 -23.50 8.70 -11.18
CA HIS A 220 -23.25 9.88 -10.35
C HIS A 220 -23.33 11.20 -11.14
N GLU A 221 -23.61 11.15 -12.45
CA GLU A 221 -23.73 12.33 -13.33
C GLU A 221 -22.49 13.23 -13.36
N HIS A 222 -21.33 12.69 -12.97
CA HIS A 222 -20.05 13.40 -12.95
C HIS A 222 -19.05 12.72 -13.89
N ASN A 223 -18.38 13.52 -14.72
CA ASN A 223 -17.30 13.05 -15.59
C ASN A 223 -15.97 13.08 -14.83
N ILE A 224 -15.33 11.93 -14.70
CA ILE A 224 -14.04 11.77 -14.00
C ILE A 224 -12.84 11.54 -14.93
N ILE A 225 -13.02 11.61 -16.25
CA ILE A 225 -11.90 11.48 -17.22
C ILE A 225 -10.76 12.45 -16.88
N PRO A 226 -10.99 13.75 -16.61
CA PRO A 226 -9.90 14.68 -16.31
C PRO A 226 -9.08 14.31 -15.07
N ASN A 227 -9.70 13.61 -14.12
CA ASN A 227 -9.03 13.15 -12.90
C ASN A 227 -8.20 11.89 -13.15
N LEU A 228 -8.73 10.97 -13.97
CA LEU A 228 -8.06 9.70 -14.28
C LEU A 228 -6.92 9.87 -15.29
N ALA A 229 -7.03 10.79 -16.25
CA ALA A 229 -5.98 11.05 -17.23
C ALA A 229 -4.67 11.55 -16.58
N LYS A 230 -4.77 12.31 -15.47
CA LYS A 230 -3.62 12.81 -14.71
C LYS A 230 -2.82 11.72 -13.98
N LEU A 231 -3.30 10.48 -13.93
CA LEU A 231 -2.60 9.39 -13.27
C LEU A 231 -1.34 8.93 -14.05
N GLU A 232 -1.20 9.31 -15.32
CA GLU A 232 0.02 9.08 -16.09
C GLU A 232 1.19 9.94 -15.60
N GLU A 233 0.97 11.15 -15.09
CA GLU A 233 2.03 11.96 -14.46
C GLU A 233 2.73 11.19 -13.32
N ILE A 234 1.98 10.33 -12.61
CA ILE A 234 2.51 9.47 -11.54
C ILE A 234 3.33 8.31 -12.12
N ALA A 235 2.96 7.82 -13.31
CA ALA A 235 3.58 6.65 -13.95
C ALA A 235 4.90 6.96 -14.65
N ARG A 236 5.23 8.24 -14.90
CA ARG A 236 6.46 8.65 -15.59
C ARG A 236 7.74 8.40 -14.78
N GLY A 237 7.61 7.97 -13.52
CA GLY A 237 8.72 7.61 -12.66
C GLY A 237 9.71 8.75 -12.46
N GLY A 238 10.79 8.49 -11.74
CA GLY A 238 11.92 9.39 -11.63
C GLY A 238 13.20 8.58 -11.71
N THR A 239 14.05 8.90 -12.68
CA THR A 239 15.34 8.20 -12.89
C THR A 239 16.32 8.36 -11.72
N VAL A 240 16.05 9.28 -10.79
CA VAL A 240 16.87 9.53 -9.60
C VAL A 240 16.06 9.30 -8.33
N ASN A 241 16.53 8.39 -7.49
CA ASN A 241 15.92 8.15 -6.18
C ASN A 241 16.49 9.12 -5.12
N SER A 242 15.70 9.37 -4.07
CA SER A 242 16.02 10.34 -3.01
C SER A 242 17.30 10.04 -2.24
N ILE A 243 17.68 8.76 -2.13
CA ILE A 243 18.92 8.33 -1.47
C ILE A 243 20.12 8.78 -2.32
N SER A 244 20.12 8.46 -3.62
CA SER A 244 21.19 8.84 -4.54
C SER A 244 21.35 10.36 -4.65
N CYS A 245 20.24 11.13 -4.72
CA CYS A 245 20.29 12.59 -4.68
C CYS A 245 20.99 13.08 -3.40
N TYR A 246 20.54 12.60 -2.24
CA TYR A 246 21.07 13.06 -0.96
C TYR A 246 22.56 12.71 -0.77
N MET A 247 22.98 11.52 -1.22
CA MET A 247 24.37 11.10 -1.24
C MET A 247 25.22 12.04 -2.10
N ASN A 248 24.77 12.35 -3.31
CA ASN A 248 25.49 13.22 -4.24
C ASN A 248 25.57 14.66 -3.73
N ASP A 249 24.47 15.19 -3.20
CA ASP A 249 24.37 16.58 -2.76
C ASP A 249 25.16 16.85 -1.47
N ASN A 250 25.30 15.85 -0.59
CA ASN A 250 25.89 16.01 0.74
C ASN A 250 27.22 15.25 0.91
N GLY A 251 27.65 14.46 -0.09
CA GLY A 251 28.87 13.66 -0.02
C GLY A 251 28.83 12.57 1.06
N VAL A 252 27.65 12.10 1.45
CA VAL A 252 27.44 11.11 2.51
C VAL A 252 27.36 9.69 1.95
N ASN A 253 27.56 8.70 2.82
CA ASN A 253 27.35 7.30 2.44
C ASN A 253 25.85 6.93 2.46
N GLU A 254 25.53 5.77 1.89
CA GLU A 254 24.16 5.28 1.77
C GLU A 254 23.45 5.11 3.12
N GLU A 255 24.15 4.65 4.17
CA GLU A 255 23.55 4.47 5.49
C GLU A 255 23.11 5.81 6.10
N GLN A 256 23.95 6.84 5.98
CA GLN A 256 23.63 8.19 6.41
C GLN A 256 22.45 8.77 5.62
N ALA A 257 22.43 8.56 4.30
CA ALA A 257 21.32 8.98 3.45
C ALA A 257 20.01 8.27 3.82
N ARG A 258 20.04 6.94 4.01
CA ARG A 258 18.88 6.16 4.48
C ARG A 258 18.38 6.64 5.83
N GLN A 259 19.28 6.95 6.77
CA GLN A 259 18.91 7.48 8.06
C GLN A 259 18.24 8.86 7.95
N HIS A 260 18.73 9.73 7.06
CA HIS A 260 18.08 11.01 6.76
C HIS A 260 16.67 10.83 6.17
N ILE A 261 16.52 9.96 5.16
CA ILE A 261 15.21 9.67 4.55
C ILE A 261 14.23 9.09 5.59
N LYS A 262 14.68 8.23 6.52
CA LYS A 262 13.85 7.75 7.63
C LYS A 262 13.34 8.89 8.51
N VAL A 263 14.17 9.90 8.80
CA VAL A 263 13.74 11.10 9.56
C VAL A 263 12.68 11.89 8.79
N LEU A 264 12.84 12.04 7.47
CA LEU A 264 11.82 12.71 6.63
C LEU A 264 10.49 11.93 6.63
N ILE A 265 10.54 10.60 6.50
CA ILE A 265 9.36 9.74 6.59
C ILE A 265 8.68 9.89 7.95
N ASP A 266 9.44 9.87 9.05
CA ASP A 266 8.92 10.07 10.40
C ASP A 266 8.26 11.46 10.56
N GLY A 267 8.86 12.51 9.99
CA GLY A 267 8.27 13.84 9.95
C GLY A 267 6.97 13.89 9.14
N ALA A 268 6.92 13.24 7.98
CA ALA A 268 5.70 13.14 7.16
C ALA A 268 4.58 12.40 7.90
N TRP A 269 4.89 11.32 8.63
CA TRP A 269 3.92 10.63 9.50
C TRP A 269 3.34 11.55 10.57
N LYS A 270 4.17 12.38 11.22
CA LYS A 270 3.68 13.34 12.22
C LYS A 270 2.73 14.37 11.64
N LYS A 271 3.04 14.91 10.45
CA LYS A 271 2.15 15.83 9.74
C LYS A 271 0.83 15.17 9.37
N MET A 272 0.86 13.93 8.85
CA MET A 272 -0.37 13.18 8.58
C MET A 272 -1.18 12.94 9.85
N ASN A 273 -0.55 12.54 10.96
CA ASN A 273 -1.22 12.36 12.24
C ASN A 273 -1.91 13.64 12.72
N GLN A 274 -1.24 14.78 12.55
CA GLN A 274 -1.79 16.10 12.88
C GLN A 274 -3.06 16.39 12.09
N GLU A 275 -2.99 16.29 10.76
CA GLU A 275 -4.11 16.56 9.86
C GLU A 275 -5.29 15.64 10.17
N LEU A 276 -5.02 14.35 10.40
CA LEU A 276 -6.06 13.39 10.78
C LEU A 276 -6.71 13.73 12.10
N PHE A 277 -5.94 14.15 13.09
CA PHE A 277 -6.48 14.56 14.38
C PHE A 277 -7.41 15.77 14.24
N PHE A 278 -7.00 16.80 13.50
CA PHE A 278 -7.82 18.00 13.30
C PHE A 278 -9.05 17.72 12.43
N ILE A 279 -8.89 17.01 11.32
CA ILE A 279 -10.01 16.62 10.45
C ILE A 279 -11.00 15.77 11.25
N THR A 280 -10.57 14.74 11.97
CA THR A 280 -11.51 13.88 12.73
C THR A 280 -12.21 14.63 13.87
N LYS A 281 -11.52 15.58 14.51
CA LYS A 281 -12.08 16.44 15.57
C LYS A 281 -13.13 17.43 15.05
N ASP A 282 -12.89 18.04 13.90
CA ASP A 282 -13.79 19.03 13.31
C ASP A 282 -14.93 18.36 12.53
N THR A 283 -14.74 17.09 12.14
CA THR A 283 -15.66 16.32 11.32
C THR A 283 -16.42 15.24 12.09
N ILE A 284 -16.73 15.51 13.37
CA ILE A 284 -17.51 14.60 14.25
C ILE A 284 -18.94 14.32 13.70
N GLY A 285 -19.33 14.90 12.55
CA GLY A 285 -20.54 14.55 11.79
C GLY A 285 -20.37 14.09 10.33
N SER A 286 -19.17 13.82 9.77
CA SER A 286 -19.09 13.56 8.31
C SER A 286 -19.74 12.27 7.84
N ASN A 287 -20.33 12.41 6.65
CA ASN A 287 -20.54 11.42 5.61
C ASN A 287 -19.50 10.28 5.66
N ALA A 288 -19.99 9.03 5.72
CA ALA A 288 -19.18 7.81 5.73
C ALA A 288 -18.15 7.76 4.58
N PHE A 289 -18.45 8.36 3.43
CA PHE A 289 -17.54 8.47 2.30
C PHE A 289 -16.23 9.19 2.65
N MET A 290 -16.31 10.34 3.33
CA MET A 290 -15.12 11.10 3.72
C MET A 290 -14.24 10.33 4.69
N LYS A 291 -14.86 9.55 5.61
CA LYS A 291 -14.11 8.69 6.52
C LYS A 291 -13.34 7.61 5.78
N SER A 292 -13.98 6.94 4.82
CA SER A 292 -13.30 5.92 3.99
C SER A 292 -12.19 6.52 3.12
N PHE A 293 -12.38 7.71 2.57
CA PHE A 293 -11.34 8.41 1.79
C PHE A 293 -10.14 8.84 2.63
N LEU A 294 -10.37 9.36 3.84
CA LEU A 294 -9.29 9.67 4.78
C LEU A 294 -8.57 8.40 5.26
N GLN A 295 -9.32 7.33 5.45
CA GLN A 295 -8.74 6.04 5.82
C GLN A 295 -7.86 5.48 4.69
N SER A 296 -8.27 5.61 3.42
CA SER A 296 -7.48 5.13 2.29
C SER A 296 -6.18 5.91 2.10
N THR A 297 -6.14 7.20 2.45
CA THR A 297 -4.91 8.01 2.42
C THR A 297 -3.90 7.55 3.47
N ILE A 298 -4.33 7.24 4.70
CA ILE A 298 -3.45 6.61 5.70
C ILE A 298 -3.00 5.23 5.23
N ASN A 299 -3.94 4.44 4.69
CA ASN A 299 -3.65 3.10 4.24
C ASN A 299 -2.64 3.08 3.09
N LEU A 300 -2.62 4.11 2.23
CA LEU A 300 -1.57 4.28 1.22
C LEU A 300 -0.18 4.41 1.86
N ALA A 301 -0.04 5.20 2.93
CA ALA A 301 1.22 5.32 3.67
C ALA A 301 1.62 4.02 4.38
N ARG A 302 0.65 3.30 4.97
CA ARG A 302 0.85 1.97 5.57
C ARG A 302 1.29 0.95 4.53
N MET A 303 0.62 0.93 3.38
CA MET A 303 0.96 0.07 2.25
C MET A 303 2.38 0.32 1.78
N ALA A 304 2.73 1.58 1.48
CA ALA A 304 4.06 1.92 1.00
C ALA A 304 5.13 1.50 2.01
N HIS A 305 4.87 1.74 3.30
CA HIS A 305 5.79 1.31 4.34
C HIS A 305 5.92 -0.22 4.37
N CYS A 306 4.84 -0.99 4.34
CA CYS A 306 4.88 -2.46 4.36
C CYS A 306 5.52 -3.07 3.09
N ILE A 307 5.13 -2.62 1.89
CA ILE A 307 5.64 -3.13 0.61
C ILE A 307 7.15 -2.86 0.49
N TYR A 308 7.62 -1.68 0.89
CA TYR A 308 9.01 -1.27 0.69
C TYR A 308 9.92 -1.44 1.91
N HIS A 309 9.41 -1.89 3.06
CA HIS A 309 10.21 -2.04 4.30
C HIS A 309 11.40 -2.98 4.13
N ARG A 310 11.24 -4.05 3.33
CA ARG A 310 12.21 -5.16 3.18
C ARG A 310 12.86 -5.22 1.79
N GLY A 311 12.56 -4.26 0.92
CA GLY A 311 12.96 -4.28 -0.49
C GLY A 311 11.76 -4.01 -1.40
N ASP A 312 11.93 -4.21 -2.70
CA ASP A 312 10.87 -3.95 -3.67
C ASP A 312 9.90 -5.14 -3.78
N SER A 313 8.89 -5.16 -2.90
CA SER A 313 7.86 -6.20 -2.89
C SER A 313 6.86 -6.09 -4.04
N HIS A 314 6.87 -5.01 -4.83
CA HIS A 314 5.99 -4.84 -5.97
C HIS A 314 6.64 -5.39 -7.24
N SER A 315 7.84 -4.89 -7.56
CA SER A 315 8.52 -5.24 -8.81
C SER A 315 9.35 -6.51 -8.71
N SER A 316 9.84 -6.84 -7.52
CA SER A 316 10.71 -8.00 -7.27
C SER A 316 10.36 -8.68 -5.94
N PRO A 317 9.14 -9.20 -5.78
CA PRO A 317 8.65 -9.74 -4.52
C PRO A 317 9.51 -10.90 -4.00
N ASP A 318 9.97 -10.74 -2.75
CA ASP A 318 10.66 -11.80 -2.02
C ASP A 318 9.69 -12.92 -1.59
N PRO A 319 10.19 -14.07 -1.08
CA PRO A 319 9.32 -15.16 -0.63
C PRO A 319 8.34 -14.77 0.49
N LYS A 320 8.70 -13.81 1.35
CA LYS A 320 7.82 -13.36 2.44
C LYS A 320 6.67 -12.52 1.86
N SER A 321 6.95 -11.58 0.97
CA SER A 321 5.92 -10.74 0.33
C SER A 321 4.95 -11.60 -0.48
N LYS A 322 5.44 -12.62 -1.19
CA LYS A 322 4.57 -13.61 -1.86
C LYS A 322 3.67 -14.35 -0.87
N LYS A 323 4.20 -14.74 0.29
CA LYS A 323 3.41 -15.38 1.35
C LYS A 323 2.35 -14.43 1.92
N GLU A 324 2.66 -13.15 2.11
CA GLU A 324 1.68 -12.15 2.57
C GLU A 324 0.51 -12.01 1.58
N VAL A 325 0.78 -11.99 0.28
CA VAL A 325 -0.26 -12.00 -0.77
C VAL A 325 -1.12 -13.27 -0.68
N LEU A 326 -0.50 -14.45 -0.57
CA LEU A 326 -1.21 -15.72 -0.47
C LEU A 326 -2.09 -15.80 0.78
N THR A 327 -1.55 -15.47 1.95
CA THR A 327 -2.27 -15.50 3.23
C THR A 327 -3.45 -14.53 3.27
N LEU A 328 -3.31 -13.35 2.63
CA LEU A 328 -4.36 -12.35 2.64
C LEU A 328 -5.47 -12.68 1.63
N ILE A 329 -5.13 -13.15 0.44
CA ILE A 329 -6.08 -13.28 -0.68
C ILE A 329 -6.53 -14.72 -0.92
N VAL A 330 -5.67 -15.71 -0.75
CA VAL A 330 -5.90 -17.09 -1.22
C VAL A 330 -6.19 -18.05 -0.07
N GLU A 331 -5.40 -18.01 0.99
CA GLU A 331 -5.45 -19.00 2.07
C GLU A 331 -6.45 -18.57 3.15
N PRO A 332 -7.55 -19.30 3.38
CA PRO A 332 -8.49 -18.96 4.44
C PRO A 332 -7.88 -19.20 5.82
N ILE A 333 -8.45 -18.56 6.85
CA ILE A 333 -8.14 -18.91 8.24
C ILE A 333 -8.91 -20.18 8.58
N THR A 334 -8.19 -21.26 8.90
CA THR A 334 -8.76 -22.53 9.32
C THR A 334 -8.70 -22.71 10.85
N ASP A 335 -9.49 -23.65 11.34
CA ASP A 335 -9.51 -24.03 12.76
C ASP A 335 -8.23 -24.73 13.22
#